data_AF-A0A8T4T5Q9-F1
#
_entry.id   AF-A0A8T4T5Q9-F1
#
_cell.length_a   1.000
_cell.length_b   1.000
_cell.length_c   1.000
_cell.angle_alpha   90.00
_cell.angle_beta   90.00
_cell.angle_gamma   90.00
#
_symmetry.space_group_name_H-M   'P 1'
#
loop_
_entity.id
_entity.type
_entity.pdbx_description
1 polymer ?
#
loop_
_entity_poly.entity_id
_entity_poly.type
_entity_poly.pdbx_seq_one_letter_code
_entity_poly.pdbx_strand_id
1 'polypeptide(L)'
;MFITSLFTATILVGVISIILAMRAKVYAINELKKAFGLYSYTIILLSIGFMLHSIGDGFSIFLGDMMGELFEAVSHIIILIALIMFYITAQQFIKSTKEYWYK
;
A
#
# COMPACT_ATOMS: atom_id res chain seq x y z
N MET A 1 13.90 15.41 15.30
CA MET A 1 12.86 16.24 14.66
C MET A 1 12.60 15.79 13.22
N PHE A 2 13.63 15.53 12.40
CA PHE A 2 13.47 15.08 11.00
C PHE A 2 12.78 13.70 10.85
N ILE A 3 13.21 12.69 11.62
CA ILE A 3 12.63 11.33 11.59
C ILE A 3 11.15 11.35 11.99
N THR A 4 10.80 12.14 13.01
CA THR A 4 9.41 12.29 13.46
C THR A 4 8.53 12.97 12.42
N SER A 5 9.02 13.98 11.70
CA SER A 5 8.25 14.60 10.60
C SER A 5 8.03 13.65 9.41
N LEU A 6 9.02 12.81 9.07
CA LEU A 6 8.88 11.82 8.01
C LEU A 6 7.86 10.74 8.40
N PHE A 7 7.92 10.24 9.63
CA PHE A 7 6.95 9.27 10.14
C PHE A 7 5.50 9.79 10.06
N THR A 8 5.27 11.02 10.54
CA THR A 8 3.93 11.63 10.47
C THR A 8 3.48 11.83 9.03
N ALA A 9 4.37 12.24 8.12
CA ALA A 9 4.06 12.36 6.70
C ALA A 9 3.68 11.01 6.07
N THR A 10 4.41 9.93 6.38
CA THR A 10 4.09 8.57 5.92
C THR A 10 2.71 8.12 6.37
N ILE A 11 2.35 8.37 7.63
CA ILE A 11 1.01 8.06 8.14
C ILE A 11 -0.07 8.85 7.39
N LEU A 12 0.10 10.17 7.26
CA LEU A 12 -0.86 11.04 6.59
C LEU A 12 -1.07 10.62 5.13
N VAL A 13 0.02 10.42 4.39
CA VAL A 13 -0.04 9.98 2.98
C VAL A 13 -0.67 8.60 2.86
N GLY A 14 -0.35 7.65 3.76
CA GLY A 14 -0.96 6.33 3.79
C GLY A 14 -2.48 6.39 4.02
N VAL A 15 -2.93 7.14 5.03
CA VAL A 15 -4.35 7.32 5.33
C VAL A 15 -5.09 7.97 4.15
N ILE A 16 -4.54 9.04 3.58
CA ILE A 16 -5.14 9.72 2.39
C ILE A 16 -5.23 8.73 1.22
N SER A 17 -4.17 7.96 0.96
CA SER A 17 -4.13 6.98 -0.13
C SER A 17 -5.20 5.90 0.04
N ILE A 18 -5.36 5.37 1.26
CA ILE A 18 -6.40 4.38 1.58
C ILE A 18 -7.80 4.96 1.35
N ILE A 19 -8.06 6.18 1.82
CA ILE A 19 -9.36 6.85 1.64
C ILE A 19 -9.67 7.03 0.15
N LEU A 20 -8.69 7.51 -0.63
CA LEU A 20 -8.84 7.69 -2.08
C LEU A 20 -9.10 6.37 -2.79
N ALA A 21 -8.36 5.31 -2.46
CA ALA A 21 -8.52 3.98 -3.06
C ALA A 21 -9.91 3.39 -2.75
N MET A 22 -10.36 3.50 -1.49
CA MET A 22 -11.68 3.06 -1.08
C MET A 22 -12.80 3.84 -1.79
N ARG A 23 -12.65 5.17 -1.93
CA ARG A 23 -13.62 5.99 -2.67
C ARG A 23 -13.66 5.59 -4.15
N ALA A 24 -12.52 5.33 -4.78
CA ALA A 24 -12.46 4.90 -6.18
C ALA A 24 -13.27 3.62 -6.43
N LYS A 25 -13.26 2.67 -5.48
CA LYS A 25 -14.11 1.46 -5.54
C LYS A 25 -15.61 1.76 -5.53
N VAL A 26 -16.06 2.76 -4.78
CA VAL A 26 -17.47 3.14 -4.68
C VAL A 26 -17.99 3.68 -6.01
N TYR A 27 -17.19 4.50 -6.70
CA TYR A 27 -17.55 5.11 -7.98
C TYR A 27 -17.20 4.26 -9.20
N ALA A 28 -16.59 3.08 -9.01
CA ALA A 28 -16.24 2.19 -10.11
C ALA A 28 -17.48 1.56 -10.74
N ILE A 29 -17.47 1.42 -12.08
CA ILE A 29 -18.42 0.59 -12.82
C ILE A 29 -18.37 -0.86 -12.30
N ASN A 30 -19.51 -1.56 -12.31
CA ASN A 30 -19.69 -2.84 -11.62
C ASN A 30 -18.63 -3.88 -12.00
N GLU A 31 -18.24 -3.92 -13.27
CA GLU A 31 -17.26 -4.82 -13.85
C GLU A 31 -15.85 -4.58 -13.29
N LEU A 32 -15.52 -3.32 -12.99
CA LEU A 32 -14.22 -2.92 -12.43
C LEU A 32 -14.19 -2.94 -10.90
N LYS A 33 -15.33 -3.06 -10.21
CA LYS A 33 -15.38 -3.06 -8.74
C LYS A 33 -14.50 -4.12 -8.11
N LYS A 34 -14.34 -5.29 -8.75
CA LYS A 34 -13.43 -6.35 -8.27
C LYS A 34 -11.96 -5.93 -8.35
N ALA A 35 -11.55 -5.37 -9.49
CA ALA A 35 -10.19 -4.86 -9.70
C ALA A 35 -9.88 -3.69 -8.75
N PHE A 36 -10.80 -2.72 -8.62
CA PHE A 36 -10.67 -1.63 -7.64
C PHE A 36 -10.67 -2.12 -6.18
N GLY A 37 -11.37 -3.23 -5.89
CA GLY A 37 -11.30 -3.90 -4.60
C GLY A 37 -9.89 -4.39 -4.29
N LEU A 38 -9.29 -5.15 -5.20
CA LEU A 38 -7.90 -5.64 -5.08
C LEU A 38 -6.89 -4.48 -5.02
N TYR A 39 -7.08 -3.45 -5.83
CA TYR A 39 -6.28 -2.22 -5.78
C TYR A 39 -6.31 -1.59 -4.38
N SER A 40 -7.50 -1.47 -3.79
CA SER A 40 -7.67 -0.89 -2.45
C SER A 40 -6.94 -1.70 -1.38
N TYR A 41 -7.05 -3.04 -1.40
CA TYR A 41 -6.30 -3.90 -0.48
C TYR A 41 -4.79 -3.77 -0.68
N THR A 42 -4.35 -3.59 -1.92
CA THR A 42 -2.94 -3.40 -2.25
C THR A 42 -2.40 -2.10 -1.66
N ILE A 43 -3.14 -0.99 -1.79
CA ILE A 43 -2.80 0.31 -1.20
C ILE A 43 -2.74 0.23 0.33
N ILE A 44 -3.66 -0.50 0.96
CA ILE A 44 -3.66 -0.74 2.41
C ILE A 44 -2.39 -1.48 2.83
N LEU A 45 -2.06 -2.59 2.17
CA LEU A 45 -0.85 -3.36 2.46
C LEU A 45 0.43 -2.54 2.27
N LEU A 46 0.51 -1.77 1.18
CA LEU A 46 1.65 -0.89 0.92
C LEU A 46 1.80 0.16 2.03
N SER A 47 0.68 0.77 2.45
CA SER A 47 0.68 1.76 3.54
C SER A 47 1.10 1.14 4.86
N ILE A 48 0.65 -0.07 5.18
CA ILE A 48 1.10 -0.80 6.38
C ILE A 48 2.60 -1.08 6.32
N GLY A 49 3.11 -1.52 5.17
CA GLY A 49 4.54 -1.76 4.95
C GLY A 49 5.36 -0.50 5.22
N PHE A 50 5.02 0.63 4.61
CA PHE A 50 5.74 1.88 4.85
C PHE A 50 5.62 2.39 6.29
N MET A 51 4.46 2.26 6.93
CA MET A 51 4.31 2.61 8.34
C MET A 51 5.21 1.75 9.23
N LEU A 52 5.25 0.43 9.01
CA LEU A 52 6.14 -0.48 9.75
C LEU A 52 7.61 -0.14 9.53
N HIS A 53 7.99 0.20 8.29
CA HIS A 53 9.36 0.64 7.98
C HIS A 53 9.72 1.89 8.80
N SER A 54 8.88 2.92 8.74
CA SER A 54 9.13 4.17 9.46
C SER A 54 9.05 4.01 10.99
N ILE A 55 8.28 3.03 11.50
CA ILE A 55 8.30 2.61 12.91
C ILE A 55 9.66 1.99 13.24
N GLY A 56 10.15 1.06 12.43
CA GLY A 56 11.47 0.45 12.60
C GLY A 56 12.58 1.51 12.70
N ASP A 57 12.58 2.46 11.77
CA ASP A 57 13.51 3.59 11.77
C ASP A 57 13.40 4.42 13.05
N GLY A 58 12.17 4.74 13.48
CA GLY A 58 11.91 5.58 14.64
C GLY A 58 12.20 4.92 15.99
N PHE A 59 12.02 3.60 16.09
CA PHE A 59 12.21 2.84 17.32
C PHE A 59 13.58 2.16 17.44
N SER A 60 14.39 2.13 16.37
CA SER A 60 15.79 1.65 16.41
C SER A 60 16.58 2.25 17.59
N ILE A 61 16.37 3.55 17.85
CA ILE A 61 16.99 4.31 18.94
C ILE A 61 16.56 3.80 20.34
N PHE A 62 15.35 3.25 20.49
CA PHE A 62 14.76 2.86 21.78
C PHE A 62 14.77 1.34 22.03
N LEU A 63 14.67 0.54 20.96
CA LEU A 63 14.54 -0.92 21.01
C LEU A 63 15.84 -1.65 20.61
N GLY A 64 16.83 -0.91 20.11
CA GLY A 64 18.11 -1.43 19.64
C GLY A 64 18.10 -1.85 18.16
N ASP A 65 19.29 -1.85 17.56
CA ASP A 65 19.48 -2.03 16.11
C ASP A 65 18.87 -3.34 15.59
N MET A 66 18.99 -4.44 16.34
CA MET A 66 18.41 -5.74 15.98
C MET A 66 16.89 -5.68 15.74
N MET A 67 16.15 -4.92 16.57
CA MET A 67 14.70 -4.77 16.40
C MET A 67 14.38 -3.86 15.22
N GLY A 68 15.16 -2.78 15.03
CA GLY A 68 15.04 -1.90 13.87
C GLY A 68 15.19 -2.67 12.55
N GLU A 69 16.26 -3.44 12.42
CA GLU A 69 16.54 -4.30 11.26
C GLU A 69 15.43 -5.34 11.02
N LEU A 70 14.86 -5.92 12.08
CA LEU A 70 13.74 -6.84 11.97
C LEU A 70 12.48 -6.17 11.40
N PHE A 71 12.12 -4.98 11.92
CA PHE A 71 10.98 -4.22 11.40
C PHE A 71 11.21 -3.80 9.95
N GLU A 72 12.42 -3.40 9.61
CA GLU A 72 12.82 -3.07 8.25
C GLU A 72 12.66 -4.29 7.32
N ALA A 73 13.18 -5.45 7.69
CA ALA A 73 13.04 -6.68 6.90
C ALA A 73 11.58 -7.10 6.70
N VAL A 74 10.77 -7.08 7.77
CA VAL A 74 9.34 -7.42 7.71
C VAL A 74 8.59 -6.42 6.83
N SER A 75 8.89 -5.12 6.94
CA SER A 75 8.26 -4.10 6.13
C SER A 75 8.53 -4.30 4.63
N HIS A 76 9.76 -4.65 4.24
CA HIS A 76 10.13 -4.92 2.86
C HIS A 76 9.41 -6.15 2.28
N ILE A 77 9.20 -7.20 3.08
CA ILE A 77 8.40 -8.36 2.67
C ILE A 77 6.95 -7.94 2.39
N ILE A 78 6.35 -7.13 3.25
CA ILE A 78 4.97 -6.63 3.07
C ILE A 78 4.89 -5.74 1.82
N ILE A 79 5.86 -4.85 1.62
CA ILE A 79 5.94 -3.99 0.43
C ILE A 79 6.07 -4.85 -0.84
N LEU A 80 6.92 -5.89 -0.83
CA LEU A 80 7.07 -6.81 -1.96
C LEU A 80 5.75 -7.52 -2.29
N ILE A 81 5.03 -8.01 -1.28
CA ILE A 81 3.70 -8.62 -1.46
C ILE A 81 2.74 -7.60 -2.08
N ALA A 82 2.75 -6.36 -1.61
CA ALA A 82 1.93 -5.29 -2.19
C ALA A 82 2.30 -5.03 -3.65
N LEU A 83 3.59 -5.00 -4.01
CA LEU A 83 4.03 -4.83 -5.40
C LEU A 83 3.56 -5.97 -6.32
N ILE A 84 3.60 -7.22 -5.83
CA ILE A 84 3.06 -8.37 -6.56
C ILE A 84 1.55 -8.20 -6.77
N MET A 85 0.82 -7.79 -5.74
CA MET A 85 -0.62 -7.54 -5.83
C MET A 85 -0.94 -6.36 -6.77
N PHE A 86 -0.09 -5.34 -6.84
CA PHE A 86 -0.20 -4.24 -7.81
C PHE A 86 -0.12 -4.77 -9.23
N TYR A 87 0.87 -5.63 -9.51
CA TYR A 87 1.02 -6.25 -10.82
C TYR A 87 -0.21 -7.07 -11.22
N ILE A 88 -0.71 -7.93 -10.32
CA ILE A 88 -1.92 -8.73 -10.55
C ILE A 88 -3.13 -7.83 -10.81
N THR A 89 -3.27 -6.76 -10.03
CA THR A 89 -4.36 -5.79 -10.17
C THR A 89 -4.29 -5.05 -11.51
N ALA A 90 -3.09 -4.63 -11.93
CA ALA A 90 -2.86 -3.98 -13.22
C ALA A 90 -3.24 -4.90 -14.39
N GLN A 91 -2.87 -6.19 -14.33
CA GLN A 91 -3.28 -7.17 -15.33
C GLN A 91 -4.82 -7.29 -15.41
N GLN A 92 -5.51 -7.28 -14.27
CA GLN A 92 -6.98 -7.32 -14.25
C GLN A 92 -7.58 -6.06 -14.89
N PHE A 93 -7.06 -4.87 -14.60
CA PHE A 93 -7.50 -3.63 -15.25
C PHE A 93 -7.35 -3.69 -16.77
N ILE A 94 -6.22 -4.20 -17.27
CA ILE A 94 -5.99 -4.35 -18.72
C ILE A 94 -6.96 -5.35 -19.33
N LYS A 95 -7.21 -6.49 -18.66
CA LYS A 95 -8.15 -7.49 -19.15
C LYS A 95 -9.57 -6.92 -19.23
N SER A 96 -10.02 -6.27 -18.17
CA SER A 96 -11.36 -5.69 -18.11
C SER A 96 -11.57 -4.52 -19.07
N THR A 97 -10.54 -3.72 -19.35
CA THR A 97 -10.62 -2.64 -20.35
C THR A 97 -10.63 -3.17 -21.78
N LYS A 98 -9.82 -4.20 -22.10
CA LYS A 98 -9.88 -4.87 -23.41
C LYS A 98 -11.25 -5.47 -23.68
N GLU A 99 -11.82 -6.23 -22.74
CA GLU A 99 -13.16 -6.82 -22.90
C GLU A 99 -14.28 -5.79 -23.12
N TYR A 100 -14.08 -4.54 -22.67
CA TYR A 100 -15.04 -3.46 -22.86
C TYR A 100 -14.87 -2.73 -24.20
N TRP A 101 -13.64 -2.54 -24.69
CA TRP A 101 -13.39 -1.87 -25.98
C TRP A 101 -13.78 -2.71 -27.21
N TYR A 102 -13.89 -4.03 -27.05
CA TYR A 102 -14.31 -4.94 -28.12
C TYR A 102 -15.81 -5.31 -28.08
N LYS A 103 -16.61 -4.62 -27.26
CA LYS A 103 -18.09 -4.71 -27.25
C LYS A 103 -18.70 -3.40 -27.73
#